data_AF-A0A9D8R942-F1
#
_entry.id   AF-A0A9D8R942-F1
#
_cell.length_a   1.000
_cell.length_b   1.000
_cell.length_c   1.000
_cell.angle_alpha   90.00
_cell.angle_beta   90.00
_cell.angle_gamma   90.00
#
_symmetry.space_group_name_H-M   'P 1'
#
loop_
_entity.id
_entity.type
_entity.pdbx_description
1 polymer ?
#
loop_
_entity_poly.entity_id
_entity_poly.type
_entity_poly.pdbx_seq_one_letter_code
_entity_poly.pdbx_strand_id
1 'polypeptide(L)'
;MVKEIYRALLTAVIMLFTIPCGAQPKMRELFQRMPAEMLPYLTENSKLDFIDFLDSGMKAEVRNELGGKSEMLSLTDMSADIQVSPSMRITMHLMPVNEAVDSCNQVVCLISTYGKDSPESKVEVYSVQWKPLDVAAHLSLPQEPYIATFKFDTTVGLSLSKSTALNPVAYEEQKEELPWLKYIEWKP
;
A
#
# COMPACT_ATOMS: atom_id res chain seq x y z
N MET A 1 -46.03 30.88 16.37
CA MET A 1 -46.13 29.52 15.79
C MET A 1 -45.19 29.34 14.60
N VAL A 2 -45.32 30.12 13.51
CA VAL A 2 -44.46 30.01 12.29
C VAL A 2 -42.96 30.20 12.58
N LYS A 3 -42.60 31.11 13.49
CA LYS A 3 -41.21 31.41 13.85
C LYS A 3 -40.51 30.26 14.59
N GLU A 4 -41.26 29.49 15.39
CA GLU A 4 -40.76 28.31 16.10
C GLU A 4 -40.60 27.12 15.14
N ILE A 5 -41.48 26.99 14.15
CA ILE A 5 -41.35 25.99 13.07
C ILE A 5 -40.10 26.26 12.22
N TYR A 6 -39.83 27.53 11.89
CA TYR A 6 -38.61 27.92 11.17
C TYR A 6 -37.33 27.65 11.96
N ARG A 7 -37.35 27.89 13.29
CA ARG A 7 -36.22 27.58 14.17
C ARG A 7 -35.98 26.07 14.26
N ALA A 8 -37.04 25.28 14.40
CA ALA A 8 -36.96 23.82 14.41
C ALA A 8 -36.44 23.25 13.07
N LEU A 9 -36.92 23.77 11.94
CA LEU A 9 -36.42 23.41 10.60
C LEU A 9 -34.94 23.80 10.42
N LEU A 10 -34.55 24.99 10.88
CA LEU A 10 -33.16 25.45 10.80
C LEU A 10 -32.23 24.55 11.64
N THR A 11 -32.64 24.17 12.85
CA THR A 11 -31.85 23.26 13.70
C THR A 11 -31.76 21.85 13.12
N ALA A 12 -32.81 21.35 12.48
CA ALA A 12 -32.81 20.04 11.82
C ALA A 12 -31.88 20.01 10.59
N VAL A 13 -31.86 21.09 9.80
CA VAL A 13 -30.96 21.22 8.64
C VAL A 13 -29.50 21.33 9.11
N ILE A 14 -29.20 22.04 10.19
CA ILE A 14 -27.84 22.15 10.74
C ILE A 14 -27.32 20.78 11.24
N MET A 15 -28.17 19.97 11.87
CA MET A 15 -27.79 18.60 12.27
C MET A 15 -27.57 17.66 11.08
N LEU A 16 -28.15 17.93 9.90
CA LEU A 16 -27.86 17.18 8.67
C LEU A 16 -26.48 17.48 8.08
N PHE A 17 -25.83 18.58 8.48
CA PHE A 17 -24.50 18.98 7.99
C PHE A 17 -23.35 18.68 8.96
N THR A 18 -23.62 18.10 10.13
CA THR A 18 -22.54 17.53 10.94
C THR A 18 -22.11 16.22 10.29
N ILE A 19 -21.24 16.32 9.28
CA ILE A 19 -20.53 15.17 8.73
C ILE A 19 -19.75 14.57 9.89
N PRO A 20 -20.05 13.34 10.35
CA PRO A 20 -19.19 12.68 11.32
C PRO A 20 -17.80 12.63 10.68
N CYS A 21 -16.79 13.16 11.38
CA CYS A 21 -15.39 12.94 11.02
C CYS A 21 -15.23 11.42 10.88
N GLY A 22 -15.19 10.94 9.65
CA GLY A 22 -15.20 9.51 9.37
C GLY A 22 -14.01 8.89 10.06
N ALA A 23 -14.20 7.73 10.70
CA ALA A 23 -13.08 6.94 11.16
C ALA A 23 -12.11 6.74 9.98
N GLN A 24 -10.83 7.03 10.19
CA GLN A 24 -9.80 6.84 9.17
C GLN A 24 -9.86 5.37 8.71
N PRO A 25 -9.97 5.08 7.40
CA PRO A 25 -10.14 3.71 6.93
C PRO A 25 -8.93 2.85 7.29
N LYS A 26 -9.18 1.60 7.69
CA LYS A 26 -8.13 0.62 7.99
C LYS A 26 -7.69 -0.09 6.72
N MET A 27 -6.44 -0.55 6.68
CA MET A 27 -5.89 -1.28 5.54
C MET A 27 -6.72 -2.51 5.17
N ARG A 28 -7.22 -3.26 6.16
CA ARG A 28 -8.15 -4.38 5.93
C ARG A 28 -9.38 -3.97 5.10
N GLU A 29 -10.01 -2.85 5.43
CA GLU A 29 -11.19 -2.37 4.70
C GLU A 29 -10.84 -1.89 3.30
N LEU A 30 -9.68 -1.22 3.15
CA LEU A 30 -9.18 -0.75 1.87
C LEU A 30 -8.84 -1.93 0.95
N PHE A 31 -8.19 -2.96 1.48
CA PHE A 31 -7.86 -4.19 0.76
C PHE A 31 -9.12 -4.91 0.27
N GLN A 32 -10.15 -5.01 1.10
CA GLN A 32 -11.43 -5.61 0.70
C GLN A 32 -12.07 -4.84 -0.47
N ARG A 33 -12.05 -3.50 -0.42
CA ARG A 33 -12.64 -2.61 -1.44
C ARG A 33 -11.71 -2.32 -2.64
N MET A 34 -10.52 -2.89 -2.66
CA MET A 34 -9.54 -2.67 -3.72
C MET A 34 -10.06 -3.16 -5.07
N PRO A 35 -10.04 -2.34 -6.13
CA PRO A 35 -10.45 -2.77 -7.47
C PRO A 35 -9.59 -3.93 -7.98
N ALA A 36 -10.20 -4.85 -8.73
CA ALA A 36 -9.51 -5.99 -9.34
C ALA A 36 -8.33 -5.58 -10.25
N GLU A 37 -8.38 -4.39 -10.84
CA GLU A 37 -7.31 -3.83 -11.68
C GLU A 37 -5.99 -3.63 -10.94
N MET A 38 -6.04 -3.42 -9.61
CA MET A 38 -4.85 -3.22 -8.79
C MET A 38 -4.02 -4.50 -8.67
N LEU A 39 -4.70 -5.65 -8.54
CA LEU A 39 -4.10 -6.98 -8.42
C LEU A 39 -4.81 -7.95 -9.36
N PRO A 40 -4.57 -7.88 -10.69
CA PRO A 40 -5.31 -8.66 -11.68
C PRO A 40 -5.12 -10.18 -11.54
N TYR A 41 -4.17 -10.60 -10.71
CA TYR A 41 -3.86 -12.00 -10.42
C TYR A 41 -4.72 -12.59 -9.30
N LEU A 42 -5.47 -11.76 -8.58
CA LEU A 42 -6.33 -12.14 -7.46
C LEU A 42 -7.77 -11.80 -7.79
N THR A 43 -8.65 -12.79 -7.69
CA THR A 43 -10.09 -12.57 -7.84
C THR A 43 -10.68 -11.88 -6.62
N GLU A 44 -11.89 -11.32 -6.75
CA GLU A 44 -12.65 -10.80 -5.60
C GLU A 44 -12.83 -11.88 -4.52
N ASN A 45 -13.14 -13.11 -4.91
CA ASN A 45 -13.26 -14.23 -3.97
C ASN A 45 -11.93 -14.55 -3.28
N SER A 46 -10.81 -14.52 -4.02
CA SER A 46 -9.48 -14.73 -3.45
C SER A 46 -9.14 -13.71 -2.35
N LYS A 47 -9.57 -12.45 -2.50
CA LYS A 47 -9.37 -11.43 -1.45
C LYS A 47 -10.21 -11.72 -0.20
N LEU A 48 -11.44 -12.18 -0.38
CA LEU A 48 -12.32 -12.57 0.73
C LEU A 48 -11.78 -13.81 1.45
N ASP A 49 -11.35 -14.83 0.70
CA ASP A 49 -10.74 -16.05 1.24
C ASP A 49 -9.50 -15.74 2.09
N PHE A 50 -8.65 -14.79 1.66
CA PHE A 50 -7.52 -14.35 2.49
C PHE A 50 -7.95 -13.83 3.86
N ILE A 51 -9.00 -13.01 3.89
CA ILE A 51 -9.51 -12.43 5.13
C ILE A 51 -10.07 -13.54 6.03
N ASP A 52 -10.88 -14.44 5.47
CA ASP A 52 -11.49 -15.55 6.20
C ASP A 52 -10.44 -16.53 6.77
N PHE A 53 -9.37 -16.81 6.01
CA PHE A 53 -8.28 -17.65 6.46
C PHE A 53 -7.48 -17.01 7.59
N LEU A 54 -7.16 -15.72 7.49
CA LEU A 54 -6.47 -15.00 8.57
C LEU A 54 -7.30 -14.93 9.85
N ASP A 55 -8.59 -14.65 9.74
CA ASP A 55 -9.50 -14.57 10.90
C ASP A 55 -9.68 -15.95 11.57
N SER A 56 -9.50 -17.03 10.80
CA SER A 56 -9.49 -18.40 11.30
C SER A 56 -8.11 -18.87 11.83
N GLY A 57 -7.08 -18.01 11.79
CA GLY A 57 -5.71 -18.37 12.18
C GLY A 57 -5.04 -19.41 11.27
N MET A 58 -5.54 -19.56 10.04
CA MET A 58 -5.01 -20.49 9.05
C MET A 58 -3.99 -19.81 8.14
N LYS A 59 -3.22 -20.62 7.42
CA LYS A 59 -2.38 -20.13 6.33
C LYS A 59 -3.27 -19.54 5.22
N ALA A 60 -3.19 -18.22 5.01
CA ALA A 60 -4.03 -17.51 4.05
C ALA A 60 -3.47 -17.65 2.63
N GLU A 61 -3.65 -18.82 2.03
CA GLU A 61 -3.15 -19.18 0.70
C GLU A 61 -4.30 -19.45 -0.27
N VAL A 62 -4.27 -18.81 -1.45
CA VAL A 62 -5.30 -18.93 -2.49
C VAL A 62 -4.67 -19.26 -3.84
N ARG A 63 -5.45 -19.86 -4.75
CA ARG A 63 -5.03 -20.04 -6.14
C ARG A 63 -5.15 -18.71 -6.88
N ASN A 64 -4.12 -18.34 -7.63
CA ASN A 64 -4.10 -17.12 -8.43
C ASN A 64 -4.35 -17.39 -9.91
N GLU A 65 -4.67 -16.33 -10.66
CA GLU A 65 -4.94 -16.41 -12.10
C GLU A 65 -3.69 -16.71 -12.95
N LEU A 66 -2.49 -16.69 -12.34
CA LEU A 66 -1.24 -17.12 -12.98
C LEU A 66 -1.06 -18.65 -12.96
N GLY A 67 -2.03 -19.38 -12.40
CA GLY A 67 -1.98 -20.84 -12.27
C GLY A 67 -1.16 -21.34 -11.08
N GLY A 68 -0.63 -20.42 -10.26
CA GLY A 68 0.11 -20.70 -9.04
C GLY A 68 -0.71 -20.41 -7.78
N LYS A 69 0.00 -20.14 -6.68
CA LYS A 69 -0.59 -19.76 -5.41
C LYS A 69 -0.08 -18.39 -4.96
N SER A 70 -0.95 -17.65 -4.30
CA SER A 70 -0.62 -16.42 -3.61
C SER A 70 -0.92 -16.57 -2.12
N GLU A 71 -0.16 -15.90 -1.27
CA GLU A 71 -0.28 -15.97 0.18
C GLU A 71 -0.35 -14.57 0.78
N MET A 72 -1.37 -14.32 1.61
CA MET A 72 -1.43 -13.15 2.47
C MET A 72 -0.61 -13.42 3.73
N LEU A 73 0.59 -12.83 3.79
CA LEU A 73 1.55 -13.04 4.88
C LEU A 73 1.15 -12.25 6.13
N SER A 74 0.62 -11.05 5.95
CA SER A 74 0.08 -10.25 7.06
C SER A 74 -0.97 -9.25 6.57
N LEU A 75 -2.00 -9.02 7.38
CA LEU A 75 -2.99 -7.97 7.18
C LEU A 75 -3.32 -7.35 8.54
N THR A 76 -2.94 -6.08 8.71
CA THR A 76 -3.17 -5.31 9.94
C THR A 76 -4.08 -4.12 9.67
N ASP A 77 -4.31 -3.28 10.67
CA ASP A 77 -5.02 -2.01 10.48
C ASP A 77 -4.25 -1.03 9.59
N MET A 78 -2.92 -1.15 9.48
CA MET A 78 -2.05 -0.19 8.79
C MET A 78 -1.32 -0.76 7.58
N SER A 79 -1.19 -2.08 7.48
CA SER A 79 -0.35 -2.73 6.47
C SER A 79 -0.96 -4.02 5.91
N ALA A 80 -0.55 -4.35 4.69
CA ALA A 80 -0.85 -5.62 4.04
C ALA A 80 0.41 -6.12 3.33
N ASP A 81 0.67 -7.42 3.40
CA ASP A 81 1.84 -8.05 2.78
C ASP A 81 1.45 -9.36 2.12
N ILE A 82 1.69 -9.44 0.81
CA ILE A 82 1.19 -10.50 -0.06
C ILE A 82 2.35 -11.05 -0.86
N GLN A 83 2.62 -12.34 -0.71
CA GLN A 83 3.44 -13.09 -1.65
C GLN A 83 2.56 -13.50 -2.83
N VAL A 84 2.62 -12.75 -3.93
CA VAL A 84 1.79 -13.02 -5.12
C VAL A 84 2.27 -14.27 -5.85
N SER A 85 3.59 -14.43 -5.99
CA SER A 85 4.25 -15.61 -6.55
C SER A 85 5.66 -15.73 -5.98
N PRO A 86 6.44 -16.80 -6.23
CA PRO A 86 7.82 -16.90 -5.75
C PRO A 86 8.77 -15.77 -6.21
N SER A 87 8.39 -14.99 -7.22
CA SER A 87 9.17 -13.88 -7.79
C SER A 87 8.44 -12.55 -7.71
N MET A 88 7.33 -12.44 -6.97
CA MET A 88 6.57 -11.21 -6.83
C MET A 88 5.97 -11.08 -5.43
N ARG A 89 6.28 -9.98 -4.76
CA ARG A 89 5.75 -9.61 -3.44
C ARG A 89 5.19 -8.21 -3.50
N ILE A 90 4.07 -7.99 -2.82
CA ILE A 90 3.44 -6.68 -2.69
C ILE A 90 3.30 -6.35 -1.23
N THR A 91 3.74 -5.16 -0.86
CA THR A 91 3.62 -4.65 0.50
C THR A 91 2.95 -3.28 0.43
N MET A 92 1.94 -3.09 1.26
CA MET A 92 1.17 -1.85 1.35
C MET A 92 1.24 -1.31 2.75
N HIS A 93 1.31 0.01 2.88
CA HIS A 93 1.21 0.69 4.17
C HIS A 93 0.41 1.98 4.03
N LEU A 94 -0.36 2.30 5.07
CA LEU A 94 -1.03 3.59 5.20
C LEU A 94 -0.04 4.65 5.66
N MET A 95 0.11 5.71 4.85
CA MET A 95 1.05 6.79 5.08
C MET A 95 0.27 8.08 5.39
N PRO A 96 0.65 8.85 6.41
CA PRO A 96 -0.06 10.08 6.78
C PRO A 96 0.13 11.17 5.72
N VAL A 97 -0.88 12.01 5.52
CA VAL A 97 -0.76 13.23 4.71
C VAL A 97 -1.28 14.45 5.46
N ASN A 98 -0.67 15.61 5.20
CA ASN A 98 -1.05 16.89 5.82
C ASN A 98 -2.34 17.46 5.19
N GLU A 99 -2.46 17.35 3.87
CA GLU A 99 -3.64 17.76 3.14
C GLU A 99 -4.55 16.55 2.88
N ALA A 100 -5.82 16.67 3.28
CA ALA A 100 -6.75 15.55 3.16
C ALA A 100 -7.02 15.21 1.68
N VAL A 101 -6.81 13.95 1.32
CA VAL A 101 -7.14 13.39 -0.01
C VAL A 101 -8.35 12.48 0.14
N ASP A 102 -9.38 12.71 -0.67
CA ASP A 102 -10.67 11.98 -0.56
C ASP A 102 -11.23 12.00 0.88
N SER A 103 -11.10 13.15 1.56
CA SER A 103 -11.52 13.37 2.96
C SER A 103 -10.78 12.51 4.01
N CYS A 104 -9.63 11.94 3.68
CA CYS A 104 -8.77 11.17 4.59
C CYS A 104 -7.39 11.81 4.73
N ASN A 105 -6.78 11.72 5.91
CA ASN A 105 -5.44 12.25 6.18
C ASN A 105 -4.37 11.15 6.02
N GLN A 106 -4.65 10.21 5.12
CA GLN A 106 -3.76 9.10 4.83
C GLN A 106 -3.97 8.63 3.38
N VAL A 107 -2.92 8.06 2.84
CA VAL A 107 -2.85 7.49 1.50
C VAL A 107 -2.26 6.08 1.59
N VAL A 108 -2.50 5.26 0.58
CA VAL A 108 -1.90 3.92 0.47
C VAL A 108 -0.60 4.04 -0.30
N CYS A 109 0.52 3.73 0.34
CA CYS A 109 1.78 3.50 -0.36
C CYS A 109 1.92 2.01 -0.63
N LEU A 110 2.19 1.66 -1.88
CA LEU A 110 2.29 0.29 -2.37
C LEU A 110 3.68 0.07 -2.96
N ILE A 111 4.36 -0.96 -2.48
CA ILE A 111 5.65 -1.43 -2.99
C ILE A 111 5.40 -2.77 -3.67
N SER A 112 5.63 -2.82 -4.98
CA SER A 112 5.67 -4.09 -5.73
C SER A 112 7.11 -4.46 -6.00
N THR A 113 7.56 -5.60 -5.48
CA THR A 113 8.91 -6.12 -5.70
C THR A 113 8.85 -7.35 -6.60
N TYR A 114 9.57 -7.29 -7.71
CA TYR A 114 9.60 -8.31 -8.77
C TYR A 114 10.99 -8.92 -8.90
N GLY A 115 11.06 -10.19 -9.30
CA GLY A 115 12.32 -10.89 -9.52
C GLY A 115 12.82 -11.63 -8.29
N LYS A 116 13.61 -12.68 -8.53
CA LYS A 116 14.23 -13.51 -7.49
C LYS A 116 15.73 -13.25 -7.37
N ASP A 117 16.43 -13.28 -8.51
CA ASP A 117 17.89 -13.19 -8.55
C ASP A 117 18.40 -11.74 -8.71
N SER A 118 17.56 -10.86 -9.24
CA SER A 118 17.79 -9.42 -9.33
C SER A 118 16.49 -8.68 -8.99
N PRO A 119 16.11 -8.61 -7.70
CA PRO A 119 14.82 -8.06 -7.33
C PRO A 119 14.76 -6.55 -7.56
N GLU A 120 13.67 -6.05 -8.11
CA GLU A 120 13.43 -4.63 -8.36
C GLU A 120 12.07 -4.21 -7.81
N SER A 121 12.03 -3.08 -7.13
CA SER A 121 10.83 -2.53 -6.53
C SER A 121 10.30 -1.35 -7.34
N LYS A 122 8.99 -1.31 -7.46
CA LYS A 122 8.22 -0.15 -7.93
C LYS A 122 7.38 0.37 -6.76
N VAL A 123 7.46 1.67 -6.51
CA VAL A 123 6.68 2.36 -5.47
C VAL A 123 5.58 3.17 -6.14
N GLU A 124 4.35 2.98 -5.68
CA GLU A 124 3.16 3.69 -6.16
C GLU A 124 2.37 4.21 -4.95
N VAL A 125 1.69 5.34 -5.12
CA VAL A 125 0.87 5.95 -4.07
C VAL A 125 -0.55 6.10 -4.60
N TYR A 126 -1.53 5.75 -3.77
CA TYR A 126 -2.95 5.81 -4.10
C TYR A 126 -3.73 6.49 -2.99
N SER A 127 -4.83 7.15 -3.35
CA SER A 127 -5.81 7.58 -2.37
C SER A 127 -6.53 6.37 -1.75
N VAL A 128 -7.31 6.61 -0.69
CA VAL A 128 -8.18 5.59 -0.08
C VAL A 128 -9.29 5.09 -1.02
N GLN A 129 -9.53 5.77 -2.14
CA GLN A 129 -10.43 5.34 -3.21
C GLN A 129 -9.68 4.66 -4.36
N TRP A 130 -8.42 4.28 -4.15
CA TRP A 130 -7.55 3.62 -5.14
C TRP A 130 -7.27 4.45 -6.40
N LYS A 131 -7.34 5.79 -6.28
CA LYS A 131 -6.92 6.69 -7.37
C LYS A 131 -5.41 6.90 -7.30
N PRO A 132 -4.67 6.80 -8.41
CA PRO A 132 -3.24 7.03 -8.41
C PRO A 132 -2.92 8.48 -8.03
N LEU A 133 -1.89 8.67 -7.21
CA LEU A 133 -1.35 9.96 -6.79
C LEU A 133 0.10 10.10 -7.26
N ASP A 134 0.58 11.34 -7.34
CA ASP A 134 1.97 11.59 -7.71
C ASP A 134 2.92 11.21 -6.56
N VAL A 135 3.71 10.16 -6.78
CA VAL A 135 4.70 9.67 -5.81
C VAL A 135 5.76 10.74 -5.54
N ALA A 136 6.12 11.55 -6.55
CA ALA A 136 7.15 12.59 -6.43
C ALA A 136 6.75 13.71 -5.46
N ALA A 137 5.45 13.88 -5.18
CA ALA A 137 4.96 14.80 -4.16
C ALA A 137 5.40 14.40 -2.74
N HIS A 138 5.57 13.10 -2.49
CA HIS A 138 5.85 12.56 -1.16
C HIS A 138 7.26 11.97 -1.01
N LEU A 139 7.85 11.44 -2.09
CA LEU A 139 9.10 10.68 -2.08
C LEU A 139 10.00 11.08 -3.26
N SER A 140 11.31 11.15 -3.03
CA SER A 140 12.31 11.42 -4.09
C SER A 140 13.04 10.13 -4.47
N LEU A 141 12.42 9.33 -5.33
CA LEU A 141 12.93 8.01 -5.73
C LEU A 141 14.08 8.13 -6.75
N PRO A 142 15.07 7.22 -6.72
CA PRO A 142 16.16 7.20 -7.69
C PRO A 142 15.69 6.71 -9.06
N GLN A 143 16.43 7.07 -10.12
CA GLN A 143 16.18 6.58 -11.49
C GLN A 143 16.81 5.21 -11.77
N GLU A 144 17.80 4.81 -10.96
CA GLU A 144 18.45 3.50 -11.03
C GLU A 144 17.59 2.41 -10.35
N PRO A 145 17.65 1.14 -10.78
CA PRO A 145 16.92 0.03 -10.14
C PRO A 145 17.24 -0.12 -8.64
N TYR A 146 16.19 -0.29 -7.83
CA TYR A 146 16.28 -0.36 -6.38
C TYR A 146 15.34 -1.40 -5.79
N ILE A 147 15.59 -1.77 -4.54
CA ILE A 147 14.67 -2.54 -3.70
C ILE A 147 14.21 -1.61 -2.58
N ALA A 148 12.90 -1.53 -2.37
CA ALA A 148 12.30 -0.68 -1.35
C ALA A 148 11.69 -1.52 -0.23
N THR A 149 11.86 -1.06 1.00
CA THR A 149 11.15 -1.58 2.18
C THR A 149 10.66 -0.43 3.03
N PHE A 150 9.52 -0.61 3.68
CA PHE A 150 9.04 0.37 4.65
C PHE A 150 9.93 0.40 5.90
N LYS A 151 10.17 1.60 6.42
CA LYS A 151 10.94 1.79 7.66
C LYS A 151 10.24 2.85 8.52
N PHE A 152 10.08 2.56 9.80
CA PHE A 152 9.30 3.35 10.77
C PHE A 152 10.07 3.60 12.07
N ASP A 153 11.38 3.82 12.01
CA ASP A 153 12.24 3.89 13.19
C ASP A 153 12.14 5.24 13.91
N THR A 154 12.61 6.32 13.28
CA THR A 154 12.62 7.68 13.84
C THR A 154 11.63 8.56 13.09
N THR A 155 11.51 8.34 11.78
CA THR A 155 10.52 8.95 10.90
C THR A 155 9.89 7.87 10.04
N VAL A 156 8.75 8.18 9.42
CA VAL A 156 8.09 7.28 8.48
C VAL A 156 8.78 7.44 7.12
N GLY A 157 9.13 6.35 6.46
CA GLY A 157 9.80 6.44 5.17
C GLY A 157 10.09 5.09 4.53
N LEU A 158 10.96 5.12 3.52
CA LEU A 158 11.42 3.96 2.79
C LEU A 158 12.93 3.79 2.95
N SER A 159 13.35 2.56 3.17
CA SER A 159 14.74 2.16 2.99
C SER A 159 14.91 1.62 1.58
N LEU A 160 15.80 2.22 0.80
CA LEU A 160 16.14 1.80 -0.54
C LEU A 160 17.55 1.22 -0.58
N SER A 161 17.70 0.07 -1.24
CA SER A 161 19.00 -0.50 -1.57
C SER A 161 19.14 -0.71 -3.07
N LYS A 162 20.37 -0.69 -3.59
CA LYS A 162 20.65 -1.03 -4.99
C LYS A 162 20.12 -2.43 -5.33
N SER A 163 19.43 -2.57 -6.46
CA SER A 163 19.14 -3.89 -7.03
C SER A 163 20.42 -4.41 -7.69
N THR A 164 20.93 -5.56 -7.24
CA THR A 164 22.12 -6.20 -7.83
C THR A 164 21.72 -7.57 -8.37
N ALA A 165 22.07 -7.86 -9.62
CA ALA A 165 21.92 -9.19 -10.18
C ALA A 165 22.93 -10.15 -9.53
N LEU A 166 22.45 -11.29 -9.04
CA LEU A 166 23.31 -12.42 -8.69
C LEU A 166 23.95 -12.96 -9.98
N ASN A 167 25.21 -12.58 -10.21
CA ASN A 167 25.91 -12.86 -11.46
C ASN A 167 26.46 -14.32 -11.50
N PRO A 168 26.20 -15.14 -12.53
CA PRO A 168 26.87 -16.42 -12.70
C PRO A 168 28.10 -16.38 -13.62
N VAL A 169 28.43 -15.24 -14.28
CA VAL A 169 29.62 -15.16 -15.15
C VAL A 169 30.48 -13.97 -14.77
N ALA A 170 31.59 -14.30 -14.08
CA ALA A 170 32.70 -13.40 -13.85
C ALA A 170 33.22 -12.85 -15.19
N TYR A 171 32.99 -11.55 -15.44
CA TYR A 171 33.94 -10.72 -16.18
C TYR A 171 34.67 -9.89 -15.13
N GLU A 172 35.99 -10.07 -15.06
CA GLU A 172 36.92 -9.60 -14.02
C GLU A 172 37.00 -8.06 -13.84
N GLU A 173 36.06 -7.27 -14.35
CA GLU A 173 36.11 -5.81 -14.36
C GLU A 173 34.86 -5.10 -13.80
N GLN A 174 33.88 -5.82 -13.23
CA GLN A 174 32.86 -5.13 -12.43
C GLN A 174 33.49 -4.73 -11.09
N LYS A 175 33.94 -3.47 -11.02
CA LYS A 175 34.20 -2.79 -9.74
C LYS A 175 33.02 -3.10 -8.83
N GLU A 176 33.28 -3.78 -7.72
CA GLU A 176 32.33 -3.98 -6.63
C GLU A 176 31.92 -2.61 -6.09
N GLU A 177 30.97 -1.95 -6.76
CA GLU A 177 30.32 -0.79 -6.23
C GLU A 177 29.52 -1.24 -5.01
N LEU A 178 29.95 -0.81 -3.83
CA LEU A 178 29.29 -1.10 -2.58
C LEU A 178 27.77 -0.83 -2.73
N PRO A 179 26.91 -1.79 -2.34
CA PRO A 179 25.47 -1.59 -2.43
C PRO A 179 25.11 -0.36 -1.61
N TRP A 180 24.63 0.68 -2.29
CA TRP A 180 24.18 1.87 -1.58
C TRP A 180 22.91 1.53 -0.80
N LEU A 181 22.80 2.09 0.40
CA LEU A 181 21.61 2.06 1.23
C LEU A 181 21.22 3.52 1.48
N LYS A 182 20.03 3.91 1.03
CA LYS A 182 19.50 5.27 1.17
C LYS A 182 18.21 5.19 1.95
N TYR A 183 18.08 6.02 2.97
CA TYR A 183 16.80 6.24 3.62
C TYR A 183 16.12 7.46 3.00
N ILE A 184 14.86 7.31 2.63
CA ILE A 184 14.03 8.38 2.08
C ILE A 184 12.87 8.59 3.05
N GLU A 185 12.87 9.76 3.67
CA GLU A 185 11.79 10.18 4.55
C GLU A 185 10.53 10.50 3.74
N TRP A 186 9.39 10.06 4.26
CA TRP A 186 8.08 10.38 3.72
C TRP A 186 7.72 11.85 4.02
N LYS A 187 7.28 12.58 3.00
CA LYS A 187 6.76 13.93 3.15
C LYS A 187 5.22 13.89 3.20
N PRO A 188 4.60 14.11 4.38
CA PRO A 188 3.14 14.11 4.53
C PRO A 188 2.50 15.30 3.83
#